data_AF-A0A7X9IKI2-F1
#
_entry.id   AF-A0A7X9IKI2-F1
#
_cell.length_a   1.000
_cell.length_b   1.000
_cell.length_c   1.000
_cell.angle_alpha   90.00
_cell.angle_beta   90.00
_cell.angle_gamma   90.00
#
_symmetry.space_group_name_H-M   'P 1'
#
loop_
_entity.id
_entity.type
_entity.pdbx_description
1 polymer ?
#
loop_
_entity_poly.entity_id
_entity_poly.type
_entity_poly.pdbx_seq_one_letter_code
_entity_poly.pdbx_strand_id
1 'polypeptide(L)'
;RRNVAFQDIAWEAVLESLRASAHLSNKDCEYVLARFIRKLKTPFNVQWLTKKSLSLEEHEVLLAMSEVIGADFFTITLERDINISLLEPKYHAEIELAPFVKDSASDEFRGRVTAKYGLSLFGYCIKITGVFQAILFYLLILVTGALLYALLIGILLYAIAVVILFIADPGLMTIAAIHHPSMLLVVLCLLVALAGLSGEAFRNIIHVLRSKVFWKVKI
;
A
#
# COMPACT_ATOMS: atom_id res chain seq x y z
N ARG A 1 -6.76 -29.35 9.14
CA ARG A 1 -6.34 -27.92 9.12
C ARG A 1 -5.19 -27.77 8.12
N ARG A 2 -5.31 -26.91 7.11
CA ARG A 2 -4.25 -26.65 6.10
C ARG A 2 -3.84 -25.17 6.12
N ASN A 3 -2.55 -24.88 5.98
CA ASN A 3 -2.08 -23.52 5.71
C ASN A 3 -1.82 -23.40 4.22
N VAL A 4 -2.38 -22.38 3.58
CA VAL A 4 -2.29 -22.19 2.14
C VAL A 4 -1.87 -20.74 1.89
N ALA A 5 -0.82 -20.53 1.10
CA ALA A 5 -0.47 -19.19 0.68
C ALA A 5 -1.55 -18.67 -0.29
N PHE A 6 -1.90 -17.40 -0.18
CA PHE A 6 -2.94 -16.79 -1.02
C PHE A 6 -2.69 -17.00 -2.53
N GLN A 7 -1.42 -17.05 -2.92
CA GLN A 7 -0.96 -17.19 -4.31
C GLN A 7 -1.19 -18.60 -4.87
N ASP A 8 -1.21 -19.60 -3.99
CA ASP A 8 -1.30 -21.02 -4.34
C ASP A 8 -2.75 -21.52 -4.43
N ILE A 9 -3.71 -20.66 -4.09
CA ILE A 9 -5.14 -21.00 -4.19
C ILE A 9 -5.54 -21.01 -5.67
N ALA A 10 -6.06 -22.15 -6.13
CA ALA A 10 -6.60 -22.32 -7.48
C ALA A 10 -7.96 -21.59 -7.62
N TRP A 11 -7.93 -20.27 -7.73
CA TRP A 11 -9.13 -19.41 -7.76
C TRP A 11 -10.12 -19.76 -8.87
N GLU A 12 -9.66 -20.23 -10.02
CA GLU A 12 -10.53 -20.69 -11.11
C GLU A 12 -11.30 -21.96 -10.72
N ALA A 13 -10.66 -22.92 -10.05
CA ALA A 13 -11.34 -24.11 -9.54
C ALA A 13 -12.37 -23.75 -8.45
N VAL A 14 -12.07 -22.74 -7.63
CA VAL A 14 -13.04 -22.20 -6.65
C VAL A 14 -14.23 -21.59 -7.35
N LEU A 15 -14.02 -20.86 -8.45
CA LEU A 15 -15.11 -20.29 -9.25
C LEU A 15 -15.97 -21.37 -9.91
N GLU A 16 -15.36 -22.43 -10.43
CA GLU A 16 -16.07 -23.58 -11.01
C GLU A 16 -16.94 -24.30 -9.97
N SER A 17 -16.38 -24.59 -8.78
CA SER A 17 -17.15 -25.16 -7.65
C SER A 17 -18.29 -24.22 -7.23
N LEU A 18 -18.04 -22.91 -7.14
CA LEU A 18 -19.07 -21.93 -6.80
C LEU A 18 -20.20 -21.86 -7.84
N ARG A 19 -19.89 -22.00 -9.13
CA ARG A 19 -20.90 -22.07 -10.21
C ARG A 19 -21.69 -23.38 -10.19
N ALA A 20 -21.11 -24.47 -9.67
CA ALA A 20 -21.79 -25.75 -9.50
C ALA A 20 -22.79 -25.74 -8.33
N SER A 21 -22.58 -24.89 -7.32
CA SER A 21 -23.57 -24.55 -6.28
C SER A 21 -24.72 -23.76 -6.93
N ALA A 22 -25.83 -24.44 -7.23
CA ALA A 22 -26.94 -23.98 -8.09
C ALA A 22 -27.75 -22.75 -7.58
N HIS A 23 -27.21 -21.96 -6.65
CA HIS A 23 -27.90 -20.87 -5.97
C HIS A 23 -27.60 -19.47 -6.53
N LEU A 24 -26.58 -19.31 -7.37
CA LEU A 24 -26.16 -18.01 -7.93
C LEU A 24 -26.03 -18.05 -9.45
N SER A 25 -26.27 -16.92 -10.12
CA SER A 25 -25.98 -16.80 -11.55
C SER A 25 -24.47 -16.78 -11.80
N ASN A 26 -24.01 -17.21 -12.98
CA ASN A 26 -22.58 -17.20 -13.32
C ASN A 26 -21.90 -15.84 -13.11
N LYS A 27 -22.62 -14.75 -13.44
CA LYS A 27 -22.12 -13.39 -13.27
C LYS A 27 -22.02 -12.98 -11.80
N ASP A 28 -22.97 -13.44 -10.98
CA ASP A 28 -22.94 -13.17 -9.54
C ASP A 28 -21.82 -13.96 -8.86
N CYS A 29 -21.56 -15.20 -9.28
CA CYS A 29 -20.42 -15.99 -8.77
C CYS A 29 -19.09 -15.26 -8.96
N GLU A 30 -18.84 -14.74 -10.17
CA GLU A 30 -17.63 -13.95 -10.45
C GLU A 30 -17.55 -12.68 -9.60
N TYR A 31 -18.66 -11.95 -9.48
CA TYR A 31 -18.71 -10.72 -8.71
C TYR A 31 -18.46 -10.97 -7.22
N VAL A 32 -19.11 -11.98 -6.65
CA VAL A 32 -18.99 -12.37 -5.24
C VAL A 32 -17.57 -12.85 -4.95
N LEU A 33 -17.01 -13.73 -5.79
CA LEU A 33 -15.63 -14.20 -5.64
C LEU A 33 -14.62 -13.05 -5.74
N ALA A 34 -14.77 -12.16 -6.72
CA ALA A 34 -13.91 -10.99 -6.88
C ALA A 34 -14.00 -10.05 -5.66
N ARG A 35 -15.20 -9.85 -5.11
CA ARG A 35 -15.41 -9.05 -3.89
C ARG A 35 -14.73 -9.70 -2.69
N PHE A 36 -14.85 -11.01 -2.54
CA PHE A 36 -14.21 -11.78 -1.46
C PHE A 36 -12.68 -11.72 -1.55
N ILE A 37 -12.12 -11.99 -2.74
CA ILE A 37 -10.69 -11.87 -3.02
C ILE A 37 -10.18 -10.46 -2.71
N ARG A 38 -10.93 -9.43 -3.11
CA ARG A 38 -10.58 -8.03 -2.80
C ARG A 38 -10.49 -7.81 -1.29
N LYS A 39 -11.46 -8.31 -0.52
CA LYS A 39 -11.45 -8.22 0.96
C LYS A 39 -10.29 -8.96 1.61
N LEU A 40 -9.86 -10.10 1.07
CA LEU A 40 -8.67 -10.82 1.55
C LEU A 40 -7.38 -10.06 1.23
N LYS A 41 -7.30 -9.42 0.06
CA LYS A 41 -6.15 -8.63 -0.38
C LYS A 41 -6.05 -7.24 0.27
N THR A 42 -7.15 -6.73 0.83
CA THR A 42 -7.16 -5.43 1.51
C THR A 42 -6.32 -5.50 2.79
N PRO A 43 -5.24 -4.72 2.90
CA PRO A 43 -4.42 -4.71 4.10
C PRO A 43 -5.21 -4.19 5.31
N PHE A 44 -5.03 -4.82 6.47
CA PHE A 44 -5.68 -4.44 7.73
C PHE A 44 -7.21 -4.31 7.64
N ASN A 45 -7.87 -5.20 6.91
CA ASN A 45 -9.32 -5.18 6.79
C ASN A 45 -9.98 -5.40 8.18
N VAL A 46 -10.49 -4.30 8.75
CA VAL A 46 -11.09 -4.26 10.09
C VAL A 46 -12.32 -5.15 10.18
N GLN A 47 -13.01 -5.43 9.06
CA GLN A 47 -14.17 -6.32 9.04
C GLN A 47 -13.80 -7.73 9.51
N TRP A 48 -12.59 -8.21 9.20
CA TRP A 48 -12.13 -9.53 9.65
C TRP A 48 -11.77 -9.59 11.13
N LEU A 49 -11.56 -8.45 11.78
CA LEU A 49 -11.33 -8.37 13.23
C LEU A 49 -12.63 -8.23 14.01
N THR A 50 -13.67 -7.66 13.40
CA THR A 50 -14.95 -7.36 14.07
C THR A 50 -16.04 -8.39 13.78
N LYS A 51 -16.13 -8.90 12.54
CA LYS A 51 -17.15 -9.88 12.15
C LYS A 51 -16.68 -11.29 12.44
N LYS A 52 -17.38 -11.93 13.38
CA LYS A 52 -17.16 -13.35 13.70
C LYS A 52 -17.87 -14.29 12.71
N SER A 53 -18.95 -13.85 12.06
CA SER A 53 -19.71 -14.63 11.08
C SER A 53 -19.69 -13.98 9.70
N LEU A 54 -19.58 -14.82 8.67
CA LEU A 54 -19.62 -14.44 7.25
C LEU A 54 -21.04 -14.13 6.79
N SER A 55 -21.19 -13.28 5.77
CA SER A 55 -22.46 -13.20 5.04
C SER A 55 -22.71 -14.49 4.25
N LEU A 56 -23.96 -14.76 3.91
CA LEU A 56 -24.35 -15.97 3.17
C LEU A 56 -23.52 -16.16 1.87
N GLU A 57 -23.40 -15.09 1.08
CA GLU A 57 -22.53 -15.07 -0.12
C GLU A 57 -21.07 -15.45 0.17
N GLU A 58 -20.52 -15.01 1.30
CA GLU A 58 -19.12 -15.27 1.66
C GLU A 58 -18.96 -16.68 2.22
N HIS A 59 -20.01 -17.21 2.87
CA HIS A 59 -20.06 -18.59 3.32
C HIS A 59 -20.08 -19.56 2.14
N GLU A 60 -20.84 -19.28 1.08
CA GLU A 60 -20.83 -20.09 -0.15
C GLU A 60 -19.44 -20.14 -0.79
N VAL A 61 -18.76 -18.99 -0.90
CA VAL A 61 -17.37 -18.95 -1.38
C VAL A 61 -16.46 -19.80 -0.49
N LEU A 62 -16.65 -19.75 0.83
CA LEU A 62 -15.89 -20.53 1.79
C LEU A 62 -16.09 -22.04 1.62
N LEU A 63 -17.32 -22.47 1.33
CA LEU A 63 -17.65 -23.87 1.05
C LEU A 63 -16.97 -24.34 -0.23
N ALA A 64 -17.05 -23.55 -1.31
CA ALA A 64 -16.36 -23.85 -2.57
C ALA A 64 -14.83 -23.93 -2.37
N MET A 65 -14.26 -23.02 -1.57
CA MET A 65 -12.85 -23.09 -1.19
C MET A 65 -12.51 -24.34 -0.38
N SER A 66 -13.38 -24.73 0.55
CA SER A 66 -13.21 -25.94 1.36
C SER A 66 -13.20 -27.20 0.50
N GLU A 67 -14.05 -27.27 -0.51
CA GLU A 67 -14.11 -28.37 -1.49
C GLU A 67 -12.82 -28.45 -2.30
N VAL A 68 -12.35 -27.32 -2.86
CA VAL A 68 -11.14 -27.26 -3.68
C VAL A 68 -9.87 -27.54 -2.87
N ILE A 69 -9.76 -26.97 -1.67
CA ILE A 69 -8.60 -27.16 -0.79
C ILE A 69 -8.64 -28.56 -0.14
N GLY A 70 -9.81 -29.18 -0.04
CA GLY A 70 -10.02 -30.46 0.64
C GLY A 70 -9.75 -30.37 2.14
N ALA A 71 -10.22 -29.30 2.80
CA ALA A 71 -10.02 -29.12 4.24
C ALA A 71 -11.13 -28.30 4.90
N ASP A 72 -11.67 -28.80 6.02
CA ASP A 72 -12.70 -28.11 6.82
C ASP A 72 -12.19 -26.89 7.59
N PHE A 73 -10.87 -26.74 7.70
CA PHE A 73 -10.24 -25.59 8.35
C PHE A 73 -8.99 -25.22 7.57
N PHE A 74 -8.89 -23.97 7.17
CA PHE A 74 -7.70 -23.49 6.48
C PHE A 74 -7.30 -22.09 6.94
N THR A 75 -6.00 -21.83 6.92
CA THR A 75 -5.43 -20.51 7.18
C THR A 75 -4.79 -20.01 5.90
N ILE A 76 -5.28 -18.87 5.41
CA ILE A 76 -4.71 -18.18 4.26
C ILE A 76 -3.61 -17.26 4.76
N THR A 77 -2.40 -17.41 4.24
CA THR A 77 -1.29 -16.50 4.50
C THR A 77 -1.14 -15.51 3.34
N LEU A 78 -1.02 -14.22 3.66
CA LEU A 78 -0.75 -13.17 2.70
C LEU A 78 0.47 -12.36 3.16
N GLU A 79 1.56 -12.49 2.41
CA GLU A 79 2.79 -11.75 2.63
C GLU A 79 2.93 -10.69 1.52
N ARG A 80 3.25 -9.46 1.92
CA ARG A 80 3.56 -8.37 1.00
C ARG A 80 4.77 -7.60 1.48
N ASP A 81 5.79 -7.54 0.63
CA ASP A 81 6.88 -6.60 0.78
C ASP A 81 6.41 -5.21 0.31
N ILE A 82 6.52 -4.23 1.19
CA ILE A 82 6.21 -2.84 0.91
C ILE A 82 7.56 -2.14 0.71
N ASN A 83 7.93 -1.88 -0.55
CA ASN A 83 9.19 -1.20 -0.83
C ASN A 83 9.02 0.33 -0.73
N ILE A 84 9.54 0.94 0.33
CA ILE A 84 9.58 2.40 0.51
C ILE A 84 11.04 2.83 0.63
N SER A 85 11.72 2.94 -0.51
CA SER A 85 13.11 3.39 -0.63
C SER A 85 14.09 2.60 0.26
N LEU A 86 14.44 3.15 1.44
CA LEU A 86 15.37 2.54 2.41
C LEU A 86 14.66 1.73 3.51
N LEU A 87 13.33 1.77 3.53
CA LEU A 87 12.51 1.04 4.47
C LEU A 87 12.01 -0.23 3.77
N GLU A 88 12.19 -1.37 4.43
CA GLU A 88 11.65 -2.67 4.00
C GLU A 88 10.50 -3.15 4.94
N PRO A 89 9.36 -2.41 5.04
CA PRO A 89 8.21 -2.92 5.76
C PRO A 89 7.69 -4.20 5.10
N LYS A 90 7.48 -5.23 5.92
CA LYS A 90 6.82 -6.47 5.51
C LYS A 90 5.46 -6.58 6.18
N TYR A 91 4.42 -6.69 5.36
CA TYR A 91 3.07 -6.97 5.81
C TYR A 91 2.81 -8.48 5.79
N HIS A 92 2.30 -8.99 6.89
CA HIS A 92 1.89 -10.38 7.05
C HIS A 92 0.43 -10.43 7.49
N ALA A 93 -0.37 -11.28 6.86
CA ALA A 93 -1.73 -11.57 7.29
C ALA A 93 -1.96 -13.08 7.36
N GLU A 94 -2.56 -13.53 8.46
CA GLU A 94 -3.05 -14.89 8.63
C GLU A 94 -4.55 -14.82 8.82
N ILE A 95 -5.31 -15.40 7.89
CA ILE A 95 -6.77 -15.39 7.92
C ILE A 95 -7.22 -16.83 8.09
N GLU A 96 -7.63 -17.19 9.29
CA GLU A 96 -8.21 -18.48 9.61
C GLU A 96 -9.69 -18.51 9.23
N LEU A 97 -10.05 -19.55 8.50
CA LEU A 97 -11.34 -19.75 7.85
C LEU A 97 -11.90 -21.11 8.26
N ALA A 98 -13.14 -21.11 8.75
CA ALA A 98 -13.85 -22.28 9.23
C ALA A 98 -15.30 -22.27 8.70
N PRO A 99 -15.70 -23.15 7.77
CA PRO A 99 -17.02 -23.12 7.15
C PRO A 99 -18.15 -23.60 8.05
N PHE A 100 -17.89 -24.59 8.91
CA PHE A 100 -18.94 -25.24 9.70
C PHE A 100 -18.86 -24.86 11.18
N VAL A 101 -19.17 -23.60 11.50
CA VAL A 101 -19.29 -23.17 12.89
C VAL A 101 -20.77 -22.92 13.19
N LYS A 102 -21.30 -23.60 14.22
CA LYS A 102 -22.67 -23.37 14.68
C LYS A 102 -22.76 -21.93 15.21
N ASP A 103 -23.63 -21.12 14.61
CA ASP A 103 -23.85 -19.77 15.12
C ASP A 103 -24.59 -19.88 16.46
N SER A 104 -24.10 -19.18 17.48
CA SER A 104 -24.76 -19.13 18.78
C SER A 104 -26.13 -18.45 18.75
N ALA A 105 -26.41 -17.66 17.70
CA ALA A 105 -27.66 -16.92 17.54
C ALA A 105 -28.66 -17.57 16.55
N SER A 106 -28.27 -18.59 15.78
CA SER A 106 -29.15 -19.29 14.83
C SER A 106 -28.78 -20.77 14.72
N ASP A 107 -29.75 -21.64 14.45
CA ASP A 107 -29.47 -23.06 14.15
C ASP A 107 -28.80 -23.28 12.77
N GLU A 108 -28.52 -22.21 12.02
CA GLU A 108 -27.74 -22.26 10.78
C GLU A 108 -26.23 -22.33 11.06
N PHE A 109 -25.53 -23.18 10.32
CA PHE A 109 -24.06 -23.16 10.27
C PHE A 109 -23.62 -21.96 9.44
N ARG A 110 -22.67 -21.18 9.97
CA ARG A 110 -22.06 -20.07 9.23
C ARG A 110 -20.56 -20.15 9.27
N GLY A 111 -19.96 -19.73 8.17
CA GLY A 111 -18.52 -19.59 8.08
C GLY A 111 -18.02 -18.55 9.09
N ARG A 112 -16.95 -18.89 9.80
CA ARG A 112 -16.23 -18.01 10.72
C ARG A 112 -14.89 -17.61 10.13
N VAL A 113 -14.53 -16.35 10.39
CA VAL A 113 -13.21 -15.81 10.04
C VAL A 113 -12.52 -15.29 11.29
N THR A 114 -11.21 -15.47 11.37
CA THR A 114 -10.37 -14.84 12.37
C THR A 114 -9.07 -14.39 11.71
N ALA A 115 -8.83 -13.09 11.70
CA ALA A 115 -7.62 -12.51 11.12
C ALA A 115 -6.59 -12.17 12.20
N LYS A 116 -5.31 -12.37 11.87
CA LYS A 116 -4.16 -11.84 12.59
C LYS A 116 -3.31 -11.08 11.59
N TYR A 117 -2.97 -9.85 11.92
CA TYR A 117 -2.11 -9.03 11.06
C TYR A 117 -0.76 -8.83 11.74
N GLY A 118 0.29 -8.69 10.93
CA GLY A 118 1.64 -8.41 11.35
C GLY A 118 2.26 -7.35 10.46
N LEU A 119 3.00 -6.43 11.05
CA LEU A 119 3.90 -5.54 10.33
C LEU A 119 5.31 -5.73 10.88
N SER A 120 6.26 -6.02 10.01
CA SER A 120 7.68 -6.06 10.37
C SER A 120 8.39 -4.85 9.79
N LEU A 121 9.06 -4.07 10.62
CA LEU A 121 9.85 -2.89 10.23
C LEU A 121 11.11 -2.83 11.09
N PHE A 122 12.29 -2.66 10.48
CA PHE A 122 13.58 -2.59 11.20
C PHE A 122 13.85 -3.76 12.16
N GLY A 123 13.42 -4.98 11.80
CA GLY A 123 13.55 -6.17 12.65
C GLY A 123 12.54 -6.27 13.79
N TYR A 124 11.71 -5.24 14.02
CA TYR A 124 10.60 -5.30 14.97
C TYR A 124 9.35 -5.82 14.29
N CYS A 125 8.67 -6.81 14.91
CA CYS A 125 7.41 -7.35 14.41
C CYS A 125 6.26 -6.92 15.33
N ILE A 126 5.37 -6.08 14.83
CA ILE A 126 4.14 -5.65 15.51
C ILE A 126 3.01 -6.57 15.08
N LYS A 127 2.45 -7.33 16.03
CA LYS A 127 1.28 -8.17 15.79
C LYS A 127 0.01 -7.47 16.24
N ILE A 128 -0.99 -7.45 15.37
CA ILE A 128 -2.30 -6.87 15.60
C ILE A 128 -3.32 -8.01 15.62
N THR A 129 -3.81 -8.32 16.80
CA THR A 129 -4.79 -9.38 17.03
C THR A 129 -6.15 -8.86 17.46
N GLY A 130 -6.25 -7.56 17.80
CA GLY A 130 -7.47 -6.94 18.30
C GLY A 130 -7.85 -5.66 17.56
N VAL A 131 -9.14 -5.32 17.64
CA VAL A 131 -9.71 -4.10 17.02
C VAL A 131 -9.07 -2.84 17.59
N PHE A 132 -8.88 -2.78 18.92
CA PHE A 132 -8.25 -1.62 19.57
C PHE A 132 -6.80 -1.42 19.12
N GLN A 133 -6.03 -2.51 19.00
CA GLN A 133 -4.67 -2.47 18.46
C GLN A 133 -4.66 -1.99 17.01
N ALA A 134 -5.62 -2.44 16.19
CA ALA A 134 -5.76 -1.99 14.81
C ALA A 134 -6.07 -0.49 14.72
N ILE A 135 -7.00 0.01 15.54
CA ILE A 135 -7.34 1.45 15.59
C ILE A 135 -6.11 2.27 16.01
N LEU A 136 -5.43 1.86 17.08
CA LEU A 136 -4.23 2.56 17.57
C LEU A 136 -3.13 2.58 16.50
N PHE A 137 -2.95 1.47 15.80
CA PHE A 137 -1.98 1.35 14.71
C PHE A 137 -2.35 2.24 13.52
N TYR A 138 -3.62 2.30 13.12
CA TYR A 138 -4.09 3.22 12.09
C TYR A 138 -3.87 4.68 12.49
N LEU A 139 -4.17 5.03 13.74
CA LEU A 139 -3.94 6.37 14.27
C LEU A 139 -2.44 6.72 14.25
N LEU A 140 -1.59 5.78 14.65
CA LEU A 140 -0.14 5.94 14.60
C LEU A 140 0.34 6.20 13.17
N ILE A 141 -0.10 5.40 12.19
CA ILE A 141 0.23 5.62 10.77
C ILE A 141 -0.22 7.01 10.31
N LEU A 142 -1.44 7.42 10.65
CA LEU A 142 -1.98 8.72 10.26
C LEU A 142 -1.16 9.87 10.86
N VAL A 143 -0.85 9.80 12.16
CA VAL A 143 -0.04 10.82 12.85
C VAL A 143 1.37 10.87 12.27
N THR A 144 2.02 9.72 12.08
CA THR A 144 3.35 9.66 11.45
C THR A 144 3.32 10.20 10.01
N GLY A 145 2.29 9.86 9.23
CA GLY A 145 2.11 10.39 7.88
C GLY A 145 1.91 11.90 7.86
N ALA A 146 1.11 12.44 8.78
CA ALA A 146 0.90 13.88 8.92
C ALA A 146 2.18 14.61 9.34
N LEU A 147 2.96 14.05 10.27
CA LEU A 147 4.26 14.58 10.69
C LEU A 147 5.27 14.60 9.53
N LEU A 148 5.37 13.50 8.77
CA LEU A 148 6.23 13.42 7.59
C LEU A 148 5.82 14.43 6.52
N TYR A 149 4.52 14.59 6.29
CA TYR A 149 4.00 15.56 5.34
C TYR A 149 4.31 17.01 5.78
N ALA A 150 4.07 17.35 7.04
CA ALA A 150 4.39 18.66 7.60
C ALA A 150 5.90 18.96 7.53
N LEU A 151 6.75 17.97 7.83
CA LEU A 151 8.19 18.06 7.68
C LEU A 151 8.57 18.35 6.22
N LEU A 152 7.98 17.63 5.27
CA LEU A 152 8.26 17.81 3.84
C LEU A 152 7.85 19.20 3.34
N ILE A 153 6.69 19.70 3.76
CA ILE A 153 6.28 21.09 3.48
C ILE A 153 7.26 22.08 4.11
N GLY A 154 7.66 21.86 5.37
CA GLY A 154 8.62 22.73 6.05
C GLY A 154 9.96 22.80 5.33
N ILE A 155 10.49 21.66 4.90
CA ILE A 155 11.72 21.57 4.09
C ILE A 155 11.55 22.31 2.75
N LEU A 156 10.40 22.15 2.08
CA LEU A 156 10.12 22.82 0.81
C LEU A 156 10.05 24.34 0.98
N LEU A 157 9.32 24.83 1.98
CA LEU A 157 9.22 26.27 2.28
C LEU A 157 10.58 26.85 2.67
N TYR A 158 11.36 26.12 3.46
CA TYR A 158 12.73 26.51 3.80
C TYR A 158 13.61 26.62 2.55
N ALA A 159 13.56 25.63 1.65
CA ALA A 159 14.29 25.67 0.39
C ALA A 159 13.89 26.87 -0.48
N ILE A 160 12.59 27.18 -0.57
CA ILE A 160 12.10 28.37 -1.30
C ILE A 160 12.63 29.66 -0.66
N ALA A 161 12.59 29.79 0.66
CA ALA A 161 13.11 30.96 1.37
C ALA A 161 14.61 31.16 1.12
N VAL A 162 15.38 30.06 1.16
CA VAL A 162 16.80 30.02 0.83
C VAL A 162 17.04 30.47 -0.63
N VAL A 163 16.22 30.03 -1.59
CA VAL A 163 16.32 30.50 -2.99
C VAL A 163 16.02 31.99 -3.12
N ILE A 164 14.95 32.49 -2.49
CA ILE A 164 14.59 33.90 -2.53
C ILE A 164 15.71 34.76 -1.94
N LEU A 165 16.27 34.34 -0.79
CA LEU A 165 17.41 35.02 -0.16
C LEU A 165 18.65 34.99 -1.06
N PHE A 166 18.91 33.88 -1.75
CA PHE A 166 20.04 33.79 -2.68
C PHE A 166 19.91 34.75 -3.86
N ILE A 167 18.70 34.88 -4.41
CA ILE A 167 18.41 35.80 -5.51
C ILE A 167 18.49 37.25 -5.03
N ALA A 168 18.05 37.54 -3.81
CA ALA A 168 18.02 38.90 -3.26
C ALA A 168 19.40 39.39 -2.80
N ASP A 169 20.18 38.57 -2.08
CA ASP A 169 21.51 38.91 -1.58
C ASP A 169 22.41 37.66 -1.48
N PRO A 170 23.09 37.29 -2.59
CA PRO A 170 23.91 36.09 -2.63
C PRO A 170 25.17 36.20 -1.74
N GLY A 171 25.65 37.43 -1.48
CA GLY A 171 26.88 37.67 -0.71
C GLY A 171 26.69 37.33 0.77
N LEU A 172 25.67 37.92 1.40
CA LEU A 172 25.35 37.65 2.80
C LEU A 172 24.97 36.19 3.04
N MET A 173 24.26 35.59 2.09
CA MET A 173 23.85 34.20 2.19
C MET A 173 25.02 33.21 2.11
N THR A 174 26.02 33.50 1.25
CA THR A 174 27.24 32.67 1.17
C THR A 174 28.04 32.73 2.46
N ILE A 175 28.13 33.92 3.08
CA ILE A 175 28.78 34.09 4.38
C ILE A 175 28.01 33.35 5.47
N ALA A 176 26.68 33.48 5.52
CA ALA A 176 25.83 32.76 6.46
C ALA A 176 25.92 31.24 6.31
N ALA A 177 26.01 30.72 5.08
CA ALA A 177 26.15 29.30 4.79
C ALA A 177 27.47 28.71 5.31
N ILE A 178 28.56 29.48 5.33
CA ILE A 178 29.84 29.05 5.90
C ILE A 178 29.73 28.83 7.42
N HIS A 179 28.93 29.64 8.10
CA HIS A 179 28.72 29.52 9.55
C HIS A 179 27.63 28.49 9.92
N HIS A 180 26.75 28.14 8.98
CA HIS A 180 25.64 27.22 9.20
C HIS A 180 25.65 26.07 8.16
N PRO A 181 26.22 24.89 8.50
CA PRO A 181 26.37 23.76 7.58
C PRO A 181 25.06 23.28 6.97
N SER A 182 23.94 23.42 7.68
CA SER A 182 22.60 23.10 7.18
C SER A 182 22.18 24.00 6.02
N MET A 183 22.48 25.31 6.07
CA MET A 183 22.24 26.22 4.95
C MET A 183 23.14 25.87 3.76
N LEU A 184 24.42 25.57 4.01
CA LEU A 184 25.36 25.18 2.95
C LEU A 184 24.88 23.94 2.19
N LEU A 185 24.39 22.92 2.90
CA LEU A 185 23.86 21.71 2.28
C LEU A 185 22.66 22.03 1.36
N VAL A 186 21.74 22.89 1.81
CA VAL A 186 20.58 23.28 0.99
C VAL A 186 21.01 24.11 -0.22
N VAL A 187 21.96 25.03 -0.06
CA VAL A 187 22.54 25.81 -1.18
C VAL A 187 23.24 24.88 -2.19
N LEU A 188 24.02 23.90 -1.73
CA LEU A 188 24.65 22.91 -2.60
C LEU A 188 23.63 22.05 -3.34
N CYS A 189 22.60 21.54 -2.66
CA CYS A 189 21.51 20.80 -3.29
C CYS A 189 20.78 21.64 -4.34
N LEU A 190 20.55 22.92 -4.05
CA LEU A 190 19.95 23.87 -4.99
C LEU A 190 20.85 24.14 -6.20
N LEU A 191 22.15 24.34 -5.99
CA LEU A 191 23.11 24.53 -7.08
C LEU A 191 23.22 23.28 -7.95
N VAL A 192 23.18 22.07 -7.37
CA VAL A 192 23.15 20.80 -8.11
C VAL A 192 21.84 20.66 -8.91
N ALA A 193 20.70 20.99 -8.30
CA ALA A 193 19.40 20.96 -8.98
C ALA A 193 19.35 22.00 -10.12
N LEU A 194 19.84 23.22 -9.89
CA LEU A 194 19.95 24.28 -10.91
C LEU A 194 20.97 23.92 -11.99
N ALA A 195 22.09 23.27 -11.66
CA ALA A 195 23.06 22.75 -12.63
C ALA A 195 22.45 21.64 -13.49
N GLY A 196 21.65 20.74 -12.91
CA GLY A 196 20.90 19.73 -13.64
C GLY A 196 19.84 20.34 -14.57
N LEU A 197 19.03 21.27 -14.05
CA LEU A 197 18.02 21.99 -14.83
C LEU A 197 18.64 22.85 -15.92
N SER A 198 19.74 23.56 -15.66
CA SER A 198 20.44 24.37 -16.67
C SER A 198 21.16 23.51 -17.70
N GLY A 199 21.70 22.34 -17.33
CA GLY A 199 22.28 21.38 -18.27
C GLY A 199 21.26 20.81 -19.26
N GLU A 200 20.09 20.40 -18.78
CA GLU A 200 18.98 19.93 -19.62
C GLU A 200 18.25 21.06 -20.35
N ALA A 201 18.00 22.20 -19.69
CA ALA A 201 17.36 23.35 -20.31
C ALA A 201 18.25 23.99 -21.37
N PHE A 202 19.57 24.05 -21.19
CA PHE A 202 20.50 24.52 -22.21
C PHE A 202 20.57 23.54 -23.39
N ARG A 203 20.54 22.22 -23.14
CA ARG A 203 20.38 21.21 -24.20
C ARG A 203 19.06 21.37 -24.96
N ASN A 204 17.95 21.58 -24.26
CA ASN A 204 16.63 21.77 -24.86
C ASN A 204 16.52 23.10 -25.63
N ILE A 205 17.09 24.18 -25.12
CA ILE A 205 17.16 25.48 -25.80
C ILE A 205 18.05 25.37 -27.05
N ILE A 206 19.20 24.69 -26.98
CA ILE A 206 20.04 24.40 -28.14
C ILE A 206 19.27 23.54 -29.15
N HIS A 207 18.54 22.51 -28.71
CA HIS A 207 17.75 21.67 -29.62
C HIS A 207 16.62 22.45 -30.29
N VAL A 208 15.93 23.35 -29.57
CA VAL A 208 14.88 24.22 -30.11
C VAL A 208 15.46 25.29 -31.04
N LEU A 209 16.64 25.84 -30.76
CA LEU A 209 17.35 26.74 -31.66
C LEU A 209 17.81 26.00 -32.92
N ARG A 210 18.33 24.78 -32.79
CA ARG A 210 18.77 23.95 -33.94
C ARG A 210 17.59 23.55 -34.83
N SER A 211 16.43 23.24 -34.25
CA SER A 211 15.22 22.91 -35.02
C SER A 211 14.59 24.13 -35.70
N LYS A 212 14.67 25.33 -35.11
CA LYS A 212 14.19 26.58 -35.74
C LYS A 212 15.14 27.13 -36.80
N VAL A 213 16.46 26.96 -36.65
CA VAL A 213 17.45 27.36 -37.67
C VAL A 213 17.35 26.46 -38.91
N PHE A 214 16.98 25.19 -38.76
CA PHE A 214 16.76 24.27 -39.89
C PHE A 214 15.53 24.59 -40.75
N TRP A 215 14.59 25.41 -40.26
CA TRP A 215 13.42 25.86 -41.03
C TRP A 215 13.63 27.21 -41.76
N LYS A 216 14.80 27.86 -41.59
CA LYS A 216 15.15 29.09 -42.33
C LYS A 216 16.26 28.91 -43.38
N VAL A 217 16.72 27.67 -43.61
CA VAL A 217 17.63 27.35 -44.71
C VAL A 217 17.05 26.19 -45.51
N LYS A 218 15.97 26.49 -46.25
CA LYS A 218 15.64 25.75 -47.46
C LYS A 218 15.10 26.75 -48.48
N ILE A 219 15.99 27.00 -49.45
CA ILE A 219 15.82 27.71 -50.73
C ILE A 219 15.83 29.23 -50.61
#